data_AF-A0A0B1S406-F1
#
_entry.id   AF-A0A0B1S406-F1
#
_cell.length_a   1.000
_cell.length_b   1.000
_cell.length_c   1.000
_cell.angle_alpha   90.00
_cell.angle_beta   90.00
_cell.angle_gamma   90.00
#
_symmetry.space_group_name_H-M   'P 1'
#
loop_
_entity.id
_entity.type
_entity.pdbx_description
1 polymer ?
#
loop_
_entity_poly.entity_id
_entity_poly.type
_entity_poly.pdbx_seq_one_letter_code
_entity_poly.pdbx_strand_id
1 'polypeptide(L)'
;MDLTADFGSSKKMKIQEASIRRQINNETLDAMRKTAFASTSVLAEPEDIKKEQISLVAKAESSILPHAEQAELPRNIYPVSLFISQEEIAQFSDSAMELLSTPKKQLLESGFPEVVMKMLPLAACKDPSLGVPFTLLGCMTYMSSLFSRKSILKKEFEAIPFPEMFIQKVMADYITAQFDRGANGRMAARLAVSSLEKDKLVAHLLALGITLSQTCSLPITPWQIALRTSPRSLEKMLVGLGCEIVQCNVEEAARTESLRAARLLRPPSKEVPKSRKRRR
;
A
#
# COMPACT_ATOMS: atom_id res chain seq x y z
N MET A 1 -12.30 -67.03 -3.65
CA MET A 1 -13.02 -66.84 -4.93
C MET A 1 -14.37 -66.26 -4.57
N ASP A 2 -14.63 -65.02 -5.01
CA ASP A 2 -15.77 -64.23 -4.54
C ASP A 2 -16.89 -64.31 -5.58
N LEU A 3 -18.01 -64.94 -5.21
CA LEU A 3 -19.13 -65.26 -6.12
C LEU A 3 -19.79 -64.02 -6.77
N THR A 4 -19.53 -62.82 -6.22
CA THR A 4 -20.02 -61.55 -6.77
C THR A 4 -19.20 -61.01 -7.93
N ALA A 5 -17.98 -61.52 -8.17
CA ALA A 5 -17.15 -61.13 -9.31
C ALA A 5 -17.66 -61.71 -10.63
N ASP A 6 -18.22 -62.93 -10.61
CA ASP A 6 -18.60 -63.65 -11.83
C ASP A 6 -20.10 -63.62 -12.14
N PHE A 7 -20.97 -63.34 -11.15
CA PHE A 7 -22.44 -63.33 -11.32
C PHE A 7 -23.16 -62.09 -10.78
N GLY A 8 -22.42 -61.04 -10.40
CA GLY A 8 -22.99 -59.79 -9.88
C GLY A 8 -23.55 -58.87 -10.97
N SER A 9 -24.68 -58.19 -10.69
CA SER A 9 -25.15 -57.06 -11.51
C SER A 9 -24.05 -56.00 -11.65
N SER A 10 -23.89 -55.40 -12.83
CA SER A 10 -22.79 -54.48 -13.18
C SER A 10 -22.61 -53.32 -12.19
N LYS A 11 -23.69 -52.91 -11.51
CA LYS A 11 -23.64 -51.88 -10.47
C LYS A 11 -22.93 -52.35 -9.20
N LYS A 12 -23.13 -53.60 -8.78
CA LYS A 12 -22.45 -54.20 -7.61
C LYS A 12 -20.97 -54.45 -7.89
N MET A 13 -20.63 -54.92 -9.10
CA MET A 13 -19.22 -55.08 -9.52
C MET A 13 -18.46 -53.76 -9.47
N LYS A 14 -19.02 -52.66 -10.01
CA LYS A 14 -18.38 -51.34 -9.96
C LYS A 14 -18.15 -50.81 -8.55
N ILE A 15 -19.07 -51.09 -7.61
CA ILE A 15 -18.92 -50.68 -6.20
C ILE A 15 -17.79 -51.48 -5.53
N GLN A 16 -17.70 -52.78 -5.81
CA GLN A 16 -16.65 -53.64 -5.29
C GLN A 16 -15.28 -53.28 -5.87
N GLU A 17 -15.22 -53.01 -7.17
CA GLU A 17 -13.99 -52.54 -7.83
C GLU A 17 -13.52 -51.19 -7.28
N ALA A 18 -14.45 -50.25 -7.03
CA ALA A 18 -14.14 -48.97 -6.38
C ALA A 18 -13.68 -49.15 -4.93
N SER A 19 -14.20 -50.16 -4.21
CA SER A 19 -13.76 -50.51 -2.86
C SER A 19 -12.33 -51.07 -2.86
N ILE A 20 -12.01 -51.96 -3.80
CA ILE A 20 -10.66 -52.53 -3.96
C ILE A 20 -9.66 -51.45 -4.33
N ARG A 21 -10.01 -50.51 -5.24
CA ARG A 21 -9.16 -49.37 -5.59
C ARG A 21 -8.87 -48.41 -4.42
N ARG A 22 -9.71 -48.41 -3.39
CA ARG A 22 -9.52 -47.60 -2.17
C ARG A 22 -8.78 -48.35 -1.06
N GLN A 23 -8.56 -49.65 -1.21
CA GLN A 23 -7.72 -50.40 -0.29
C GLN A 23 -6.25 -50.10 -0.61
N ILE A 24 -5.61 -49.39 0.33
CA ILE A 24 -4.16 -49.18 0.29
C ILE A 24 -3.53 -50.44 0.86
N ASN A 25 -2.79 -51.18 0.03
CA ASN A 25 -2.09 -52.37 0.48
C ASN A 25 -1.01 -51.99 1.50
N ASN A 26 -0.85 -52.80 2.54
CA ASN A 26 0.13 -52.57 3.61
C ASN A 26 1.57 -52.44 3.07
N GLU A 27 1.90 -53.10 1.95
CA GLU A 27 3.19 -52.93 1.26
C GLU A 27 3.38 -51.52 0.69
N THR A 28 2.33 -50.90 0.18
CA THR A 28 2.37 -49.51 -0.31
C THR A 28 2.50 -48.53 0.85
N LEU A 29 1.87 -48.84 1.98
CA LEU A 29 2.01 -48.09 3.23
C LEU A 29 3.42 -48.19 3.82
N ASP A 30 4.04 -49.38 3.76
CA ASP A 30 5.43 -49.59 4.19
C ASP A 30 6.45 -48.99 3.23
N ALA A 31 6.18 -48.99 1.93
CA ALA A 31 7.00 -48.25 0.95
C ALA A 31 6.92 -46.74 1.21
N MET A 32 5.73 -46.18 1.45
CA MET A 32 5.57 -44.77 1.81
C MET A 32 6.26 -44.42 3.14
N ARG A 33 6.22 -45.31 4.14
CA ARG A 33 6.99 -45.14 5.39
C ARG A 33 8.49 -45.14 5.14
N LYS A 34 9.01 -46.09 4.37
CA LYS A 34 10.45 -46.16 4.05
C LYS A 34 10.93 -44.93 3.27
N THR A 35 10.13 -44.41 2.35
CA THR A 35 10.49 -43.20 1.58
C THR A 35 10.37 -41.93 2.42
N ALA A 36 9.40 -41.85 3.34
CA ALA A 36 9.27 -40.72 4.26
C ALA A 36 10.44 -40.65 5.27
N PHE A 37 10.93 -41.80 5.74
CA PHE A 37 12.09 -41.86 6.64
C PHE A 37 13.44 -41.75 5.93
N ALA A 38 13.56 -42.14 4.66
CA ALA A 38 14.77 -41.94 3.86
C ALA A 38 14.95 -40.47 3.39
N SER A 39 13.88 -39.67 3.43
CA SER A 39 13.93 -38.23 3.08
C SER A 39 14.29 -37.33 4.27
N THR A 40 14.42 -37.90 5.47
CA THR A 40 14.90 -37.21 6.66
C THR A 40 16.29 -37.72 7.01
N SER A 41 17.32 -36.98 6.58
CA SER A 41 18.68 -37.08 7.12
C SER A 41 18.71 -36.61 8.60
N VAL A 42 17.99 -37.33 9.47
CA VAL A 42 17.85 -37.08 10.92
C VAL A 42 18.62 -38.17 11.69
N LEU A 43 19.85 -38.47 11.25
CA LEU A 43 20.81 -39.27 12.01
C LEU A 43 22.24 -38.74 11.77
N ALA A 44 22.42 -37.42 11.89
CA ALA A 44 23.72 -36.83 12.21
C ALA A 44 23.55 -36.02 13.50
N GLU A 45 24.58 -36.09 14.33
CA GLU A 45 24.69 -35.71 15.75
C GLU A 45 24.16 -34.31 16.13
N PRO A 46 23.88 -34.04 17.43
CA PRO A 46 23.34 -32.77 17.88
C PRO A 46 24.45 -31.72 17.94
N GLU A 47 24.95 -31.30 16.79
CA GLU A 47 25.69 -30.03 16.70
C GLU A 47 24.70 -28.87 16.58
N ASP A 48 24.98 -27.79 17.30
CA ASP A 48 24.21 -26.56 17.40
C ASP A 48 23.67 -26.08 16.05
N ILE A 49 22.41 -26.44 15.75
CA ILE A 49 21.66 -25.88 14.64
C ILE A 49 21.28 -24.45 15.04
N LYS A 50 22.14 -23.49 14.70
CA LYS A 50 21.75 -22.08 14.62
C LYS A 50 20.48 -22.00 13.77
N LYS A 51 19.42 -21.41 14.33
CA LYS A 51 18.13 -21.14 13.65
C LYS A 51 18.28 -20.07 12.54
N GLU A 52 19.22 -20.26 11.64
CA GLU A 52 19.41 -19.39 10.48
C GLU A 52 18.73 -20.05 9.27
N GLN A 53 17.56 -19.49 8.94
CA GLN A 53 17.13 -19.24 7.57
C GLN A 53 16.86 -20.44 6.63
N ILE A 54 16.20 -21.51 7.10
CA ILE A 54 15.51 -22.47 6.19
C ILE A 54 13.99 -22.21 6.18
N SER A 55 13.62 -20.94 5.98
CA SER A 55 12.26 -20.54 5.61
C SER A 55 12.37 -19.76 4.30
N LEU A 56 12.24 -20.47 3.18
CA LEU A 56 12.08 -19.92 1.83
C LEU A 56 10.74 -19.16 1.63
N VAL A 57 10.07 -18.81 2.72
CA VAL A 57 9.13 -17.69 2.74
C VAL A 57 9.92 -16.51 3.29
N ALA A 58 10.62 -15.79 2.41
CA ALA A 58 10.89 -14.39 2.67
C ALA A 58 9.53 -13.77 3.02
N LYS A 59 9.40 -13.24 4.25
CA LYS A 59 8.14 -12.66 4.74
C LYS A 59 7.63 -11.73 3.63
N ALA A 60 6.40 -11.94 3.17
CA ALA A 60 5.82 -11.15 2.11
C ALA A 60 5.84 -9.67 2.51
N GLU A 61 6.83 -8.93 2.02
CA GLU A 61 6.88 -7.49 2.14
C GLU A 61 5.74 -6.97 1.26
N SER A 62 4.82 -6.20 1.86
CA SER A 62 3.70 -5.69 1.11
C SER A 62 4.23 -4.72 0.04
N SER A 63 4.02 -5.03 -1.24
CA SER A 63 4.41 -4.17 -2.37
C SER A 63 3.68 -2.81 -2.41
N ILE A 64 2.79 -2.59 -1.44
CA ILE A 64 1.92 -1.41 -1.30
C ILE A 64 2.60 -0.34 -0.45
N LEU A 65 3.24 -0.73 0.66
CA LEU A 65 3.82 0.23 1.60
C LEU A 65 5.23 0.62 1.15
N PRO A 66 5.62 1.90 1.29
CA PRO A 66 7.00 2.32 1.08
C PRO A 66 7.94 1.61 2.06
N HIS A 67 9.18 1.38 1.63
CA HIS A 67 10.21 0.80 2.49
C HIS A 67 10.55 1.77 3.63
N ALA A 68 10.46 1.29 4.87
CA ALA A 68 10.75 2.08 6.06
C ALA A 68 12.21 1.91 6.47
N GLU A 69 12.95 3.02 6.55
CA GLU A 69 14.33 3.01 7.04
C GLU A 69 14.37 2.89 8.57
N GLN A 70 15.37 2.17 9.08
CA GLN A 70 15.64 2.10 10.52
C GLN A 70 16.37 3.38 10.94
N ALA A 71 15.60 4.44 11.18
CA ALA A 71 16.13 5.75 11.57
C ALA A 71 15.76 6.11 13.03
N GLU A 72 16.63 6.86 13.68
CA GLU A 72 16.40 7.40 15.04
C GLU A 72 15.35 8.52 15.06
N LEU A 73 15.35 9.36 14.02
CA LEU A 73 14.41 10.47 13.87
C LEU A 73 13.21 10.05 13.03
N PRO A 74 11.96 10.34 13.46
CA PRO A 74 10.77 9.95 12.72
C PRO A 74 10.71 10.45 11.28
N ARG A 75 11.26 11.64 11.01
CA ARG A 75 11.32 12.23 9.67
C ARG A 75 12.16 11.44 8.68
N ASN A 76 13.13 10.68 9.18
CA ASN A 76 14.08 9.95 8.35
C ASN A 76 13.63 8.50 8.09
N ILE A 77 12.46 8.10 8.61
CA ILE A 77 11.89 6.77 8.35
C ILE A 77 11.47 6.64 6.87
N TYR A 78 10.93 7.72 6.32
CA TYR A 78 10.54 7.84 4.90
C TYR A 78 11.17 9.10 4.32
N PRO A 79 12.48 9.11 4.04
CA PRO A 79 13.16 10.31 3.57
C PRO A 79 12.57 10.77 2.23
N VAL A 80 12.63 12.08 1.97
CA VAL A 80 12.09 12.67 0.73
C VAL A 80 12.70 12.05 -0.53
N SER A 81 13.96 11.61 -0.45
CA SER A 81 14.69 10.90 -1.51
C SER A 81 14.02 9.60 -1.96
N LEU A 82 13.15 9.00 -1.14
CA LEU A 82 12.37 7.83 -1.52
C LEU A 82 11.31 8.15 -2.58
N PHE A 83 10.83 9.40 -2.61
CA PHE A 83 9.73 9.83 -3.48
C PHE A 83 10.22 10.69 -4.64
N ILE A 84 11.27 11.50 -4.41
CA ILE A 84 11.84 12.37 -5.42
C ILE A 84 13.34 12.56 -5.18
N SER A 85 14.12 12.31 -6.23
CA SER A 85 15.57 12.46 -6.24
C SER A 85 15.97 13.95 -6.31
N GLN A 86 17.23 14.24 -5.97
CA GLN A 86 17.76 15.61 -6.05
C GLN A 86 17.80 16.14 -7.48
N GLU A 87 18.02 15.26 -8.46
CA GLU A 87 18.00 15.60 -9.88
C GLU A 87 16.60 16.00 -10.33
N GLU A 88 15.58 15.24 -9.92
CA GLU A 88 14.17 15.58 -10.20
C GLU A 88 13.75 16.88 -9.50
N ILE A 89 14.22 17.14 -8.27
CA ILE A 89 13.97 18.42 -7.59
C ILE A 89 14.52 19.59 -8.41
N ALA A 90 15.74 19.46 -8.94
CA ALA A 90 16.34 20.49 -9.79
C ALA A 90 15.59 20.66 -11.12
N GLN A 91 15.10 19.58 -11.71
CA GLN A 91 14.33 19.64 -12.97
C GLN A 91 12.93 20.24 -12.76
N PHE A 92 12.29 19.95 -11.64
CA PHE A 92 10.88 20.31 -11.40
C PHE A 92 10.74 21.67 -10.71
N SER A 93 11.85 22.31 -10.31
CA SER A 93 11.88 23.53 -9.52
C SER A 93 11.04 24.63 -10.16
N ASP A 94 11.27 24.96 -11.43
CA ASP A 94 10.67 26.13 -12.05
C ASP A 94 9.16 25.98 -12.14
N SER A 95 8.67 24.81 -12.58
CA SER A 95 7.24 24.50 -12.63
C SER A 95 6.58 24.47 -11.25
N ALA A 96 7.28 23.97 -10.23
CA ALA A 96 6.75 23.96 -8.86
C ALA A 96 6.62 25.38 -8.30
N MET A 97 7.66 26.20 -8.50
CA MET A 97 7.72 27.54 -7.98
C MET A 97 6.73 28.46 -8.69
N GLU A 98 6.54 28.30 -10.00
CA GLU A 98 5.50 28.99 -10.76
C GLU A 98 4.11 28.66 -10.21
N LEU A 99 3.80 27.37 -10.01
CA LEU A 99 2.52 26.96 -9.44
C LEU A 99 2.32 27.54 -8.03
N LEU A 100 3.32 27.42 -7.15
CA LEU A 100 3.24 27.90 -5.76
C LEU A 100 3.26 29.43 -5.62
N SER A 101 3.66 30.15 -6.68
CA SER A 101 3.59 31.62 -6.73
C SER A 101 2.17 32.14 -6.91
N THR A 102 1.26 31.31 -7.43
CA THR A 102 -0.14 31.69 -7.61
C THR A 102 -0.83 31.91 -6.24
N PRO A 103 -1.76 32.87 -6.14
CA PRO A 103 -2.45 33.15 -4.89
C PRO A 103 -3.16 31.91 -4.33
N LYS A 104 -3.05 31.68 -3.01
CA LYS A 104 -3.65 30.52 -2.33
C LYS A 104 -5.12 30.29 -2.66
N LYS A 105 -5.91 31.36 -2.82
CA LYS A 105 -7.34 31.27 -3.19
C LYS A 105 -7.52 30.65 -4.57
N GLN A 106 -6.75 31.09 -5.56
CA GLN A 106 -6.81 30.57 -6.92
C GLN A 106 -6.32 29.12 -6.99
N LEU A 107 -5.29 28.76 -6.20
CA LEU A 107 -4.86 27.36 -6.08
C LEU A 107 -5.98 26.46 -5.57
N LEU A 108 -6.66 26.86 -4.50
CA LEU A 108 -7.78 26.09 -3.95
C LEU A 108 -8.94 25.98 -4.95
N GLU A 109 -9.27 27.06 -5.66
CA GLU A 109 -10.30 27.07 -6.71
C GLU A 109 -9.93 26.17 -7.90
N SER A 110 -8.65 26.12 -8.28
CA SER A 110 -8.16 25.23 -9.32
C SER A 110 -8.22 23.75 -8.92
N GLY A 111 -8.38 23.46 -7.63
CA GLY A 111 -8.50 22.12 -7.09
C GLY A 111 -7.29 21.65 -6.29
N PHE A 112 -6.34 22.53 -5.94
CA PHE A 112 -5.22 22.17 -5.08
C PHE A 112 -5.74 21.67 -3.71
N PRO A 113 -5.27 20.51 -3.20
CA PRO A 113 -5.81 19.94 -1.97
C PRO A 113 -5.63 20.85 -0.74
N GLU A 114 -6.74 21.19 -0.09
CA GLU A 114 -6.76 22.07 1.09
C GLU A 114 -5.86 21.54 2.22
N VAL A 115 -5.85 20.22 2.42
CA VAL A 115 -5.03 19.57 3.46
C VAL A 115 -3.54 19.78 3.27
N VAL A 116 -3.08 19.79 2.02
CA VAL A 116 -1.66 20.05 1.68
C VAL A 116 -1.38 21.55 1.82
N MET A 117 -2.31 22.40 1.38
CA MET A 117 -2.19 23.86 1.51
C MET A 117 -2.10 24.33 2.98
N LYS A 118 -2.85 23.68 3.88
CA LYS A 118 -2.78 23.93 5.34
C LYS A 118 -1.43 23.53 5.94
N MET A 119 -0.73 22.56 5.34
CA MET A 119 0.59 22.11 5.79
C MET A 119 1.75 22.87 5.16
N LEU A 120 1.52 23.57 4.05
CA LEU A 120 2.55 24.25 3.27
C LEU A 120 3.21 25.40 4.08
N PRO A 121 4.50 25.31 4.41
CA PRO A 121 5.20 26.40 5.08
C PRO A 121 5.45 27.56 4.11
N LEU A 122 5.51 28.79 4.62
CA LEU A 122 5.81 29.98 3.79
C LEU A 122 7.16 29.88 3.07
N ALA A 123 8.12 29.14 3.65
CA ALA A 123 9.42 28.89 3.06
C ALA A 123 9.34 28.04 1.77
N ALA A 124 8.34 27.16 1.62
CA ALA A 124 8.21 26.32 0.44
C ALA A 124 7.90 27.10 -0.84
N CYS A 125 7.36 28.32 -0.72
CA CYS A 125 7.19 29.24 -1.86
C CYS A 125 8.51 29.91 -2.31
N LYS A 126 9.62 29.69 -1.60
CA LYS A 126 10.93 30.28 -1.90
C LYS A 126 12.04 29.24 -2.07
N ASP A 127 11.89 28.10 -1.43
CA ASP A 127 12.87 27.02 -1.41
C ASP A 127 12.39 25.83 -2.26
N PRO A 128 13.01 25.55 -3.42
CA PRO A 128 12.65 24.43 -4.28
C PRO A 128 12.74 23.07 -3.58
N SER A 129 13.65 22.91 -2.62
CA SER A 129 13.85 21.63 -1.90
C SER A 129 12.64 21.27 -1.04
N LEU A 130 11.82 22.26 -0.66
CA LEU A 130 10.55 22.08 0.02
C LEU A 130 9.37 22.21 -0.94
N GLY A 131 9.41 23.19 -1.84
CA GLY A 131 8.34 23.47 -2.79
C GLY A 131 8.01 22.28 -3.69
N VAL A 132 9.02 21.62 -4.26
CA VAL A 132 8.81 20.49 -5.18
C VAL A 132 8.15 19.30 -4.46
N PRO A 133 8.63 18.81 -3.30
CA PRO A 133 7.93 17.76 -2.56
C PRO A 133 6.48 18.11 -2.17
N PHE A 134 6.20 19.36 -1.79
CA PHE A 134 4.83 19.79 -1.48
C PHE A 134 3.92 19.82 -2.72
N THR A 135 4.44 20.23 -3.88
CA THR A 135 3.71 20.19 -5.14
C THR A 135 3.43 18.74 -5.56
N LEU A 136 4.41 17.84 -5.41
CA LEU A 136 4.23 16.41 -5.65
C LEU A 136 3.15 15.83 -4.73
N LEU A 137 3.20 16.14 -3.43
CA LEU A 137 2.18 15.72 -2.46
C LEU A 137 0.77 16.21 -2.84
N GLY A 138 0.66 17.46 -3.31
CA GLY A 138 -0.58 18.02 -3.83
C GLY A 138 -1.09 17.24 -5.04
N CYS A 139 -0.20 16.97 -6.01
CA CYS A 139 -0.53 16.22 -7.22
C CYS A 139 -1.00 14.79 -6.89
N MET A 140 -0.25 14.05 -6.07
CA MET A 140 -0.60 12.70 -5.61
C MET A 140 -1.96 12.68 -4.90
N THR A 141 -2.23 13.66 -4.03
CA THR A 141 -3.49 13.76 -3.29
C THR A 141 -4.67 14.04 -4.22
N TYR A 142 -4.50 14.95 -5.19
CA TYR A 142 -5.51 15.24 -6.20
C TYR A 142 -5.82 14.00 -7.05
N MET A 143 -4.78 13.38 -7.60
CA MET A 143 -4.89 12.20 -8.45
C MET A 143 -5.50 11.02 -7.67
N SER A 144 -5.13 10.81 -6.41
CA SER A 144 -5.76 9.80 -5.55
C SER A 144 -7.26 10.04 -5.37
N SER A 145 -7.69 11.30 -5.19
CA SER A 145 -9.11 11.66 -5.09
C SER A 145 -9.84 11.40 -6.42
N LEU A 146 -9.19 11.69 -7.55
CA LEU A 146 -9.71 11.42 -8.88
C LEU A 146 -9.86 9.91 -9.15
N PHE A 147 -8.83 9.12 -8.78
CA PHE A 147 -8.79 7.66 -8.89
C PHE A 147 -9.73 6.95 -7.91
N SER A 148 -10.34 7.64 -6.94
CA SER A 148 -11.37 7.05 -6.08
C SER A 148 -12.58 6.54 -6.89
N ARG A 149 -12.78 7.09 -8.10
CA ARG A 149 -13.81 6.65 -9.05
C ARG A 149 -13.40 5.32 -9.70
N LYS A 150 -14.38 4.59 -10.24
CA LYS A 150 -14.12 3.31 -10.93
C LYS A 150 -13.27 3.48 -12.19
N SER A 151 -13.52 4.56 -12.93
CA SER A 151 -12.77 4.94 -14.13
C SER A 151 -12.84 6.44 -14.35
N ILE A 152 -11.84 7.01 -15.02
CA ILE A 152 -11.74 8.44 -15.33
C ILE A 152 -11.72 8.62 -16.84
N LEU A 153 -12.37 9.65 -17.36
CA LEU A 153 -12.32 9.98 -18.78
C LEU A 153 -10.99 10.66 -19.13
N LYS A 154 -10.47 10.42 -20.34
CA LYS A 154 -9.24 11.09 -20.80
C LYS A 154 -9.29 12.61 -20.68
N LYS A 155 -10.44 13.23 -20.98
CA LYS A 155 -10.64 14.68 -20.81
C LYS A 155 -10.51 15.16 -19.36
N GLU A 156 -10.96 14.34 -18.39
CA GLU A 156 -10.83 14.68 -16.96
C GLU A 156 -9.37 14.55 -16.51
N PHE A 157 -8.63 13.59 -17.08
CA PHE A 157 -7.20 13.42 -16.82
C PHE A 157 -6.36 14.56 -17.45
N GLU A 158 -6.67 14.95 -18.68
CA GLU A 158 -6.01 16.08 -19.37
C GLU A 158 -6.32 17.44 -18.70
N ALA A 159 -7.35 17.51 -17.85
CA ALA A 159 -7.74 18.71 -17.11
C ALA A 159 -7.16 18.78 -15.69
N ILE A 160 -6.20 17.91 -15.33
CA ILE A 160 -5.55 17.95 -14.02
C ILE A 160 -4.78 19.29 -13.86
N PRO A 161 -5.01 20.05 -12.77
CA PRO A 161 -4.48 21.39 -12.58
C PRO A 161 -3.04 21.39 -12.01
N PHE A 162 -2.19 20.48 -12.50
CA PHE A 162 -0.80 20.35 -12.07
C PHE A 162 0.13 20.33 -13.28
N PRO A 163 1.39 20.78 -13.14
CA PRO A 163 2.34 20.71 -14.24
C PRO A 163 2.56 19.26 -14.69
N GLU A 164 2.61 19.05 -16.00
CA GLU A 164 2.62 17.74 -16.64
C GLU A 164 3.73 16.82 -16.09
N MET A 165 4.90 17.36 -15.75
CA MET A 165 6.01 16.56 -15.21
C MET A 165 5.66 15.86 -13.88
N PHE A 166 4.87 16.50 -13.01
CA PHE A 166 4.40 15.88 -11.78
C PHE A 166 3.39 14.76 -12.06
N ILE A 167 2.48 14.99 -13.02
CA ILE A 167 1.49 14.00 -13.44
C ILE A 167 2.20 12.77 -14.01
N GLN A 168 3.15 12.98 -14.91
CA GLN A 168 3.94 11.92 -15.52
C GLN A 168 4.73 11.13 -14.50
N LYS A 169 5.36 11.79 -13.52
CA LYS A 169 6.05 11.12 -12.41
C LYS A 169 5.10 10.22 -11.62
N VAL A 170 3.94 10.74 -11.21
CA VAL A 170 2.95 9.95 -10.44
C VAL A 170 2.44 8.76 -11.27
N MET A 171 2.19 8.96 -12.55
CA MET A 171 1.80 7.87 -13.45
C MET A 171 2.91 6.82 -13.56
N ALA A 172 4.16 7.22 -13.80
CA ALA A 172 5.28 6.30 -13.96
C ALA A 172 5.56 5.48 -12.70
N ASP A 173 5.50 6.09 -11.52
CA ASP A 173 5.89 5.44 -10.26
C ASP A 173 4.78 4.52 -9.68
N TYR A 174 3.50 4.83 -9.98
CA TYR A 174 2.36 4.21 -9.30
C TYR A 174 1.29 3.59 -10.20
N ILE A 175 1.20 3.96 -11.48
CA ILE A 175 0.07 3.61 -12.34
C ILE A 175 0.55 2.91 -13.62
N THR A 176 0.22 1.63 -13.76
CA THR A 176 0.50 0.84 -14.98
C THR A 176 -0.69 0.80 -15.94
N ALA A 177 -1.87 1.17 -15.45
CA ALA A 177 -3.12 1.20 -16.22
C ALA A 177 -2.99 2.08 -17.47
N GLN A 178 -3.63 1.63 -18.56
CA GLN A 178 -3.67 2.33 -19.84
C GLN A 178 -5.08 2.82 -20.16
N PHE A 179 -5.18 3.81 -21.03
CA PHE A 179 -6.47 4.27 -21.53
C PHE A 179 -7.06 3.24 -22.50
N ASP A 180 -8.28 2.79 -22.19
CA ASP A 180 -9.04 1.86 -23.03
C ASP A 180 -10.31 2.54 -23.58
N ARG A 181 -10.67 2.21 -24.83
CA ARG A 181 -11.92 2.63 -25.50
C ARG A 181 -12.98 1.52 -25.51
N GLY A 182 -12.78 0.49 -24.67
CA GLY A 182 -13.60 -0.70 -24.56
C GLY A 182 -13.38 -1.67 -25.72
N ALA A 183 -13.92 -2.88 -25.60
CA ALA A 183 -13.76 -3.97 -26.56
C ALA A 183 -14.06 -3.61 -28.03
N ASN A 184 -14.95 -2.63 -28.26
CA ASN A 184 -15.38 -2.24 -29.60
C ASN A 184 -14.73 -0.93 -30.10
N GLY A 185 -13.85 -0.30 -29.31
CA GLY A 185 -13.13 0.94 -29.67
C GLY A 185 -13.98 2.21 -29.82
N ARG A 186 -15.30 2.10 -29.66
CA ARG A 186 -16.28 3.20 -29.84
C ARG A 186 -16.58 3.99 -28.58
N MET A 187 -16.14 3.53 -27.40
CA MET A 187 -16.38 4.25 -26.16
C MET A 187 -15.36 5.37 -25.98
N ALA A 188 -15.73 6.38 -25.17
CA ALA A 188 -14.77 7.38 -24.73
C ALA A 188 -13.60 6.71 -24.01
N ALA A 189 -12.37 7.16 -24.30
CA ALA A 189 -11.17 6.64 -23.67
C ALA A 189 -11.24 6.85 -22.14
N ARG A 190 -11.07 5.76 -21.40
CA ARG A 190 -11.16 5.71 -19.94
C ARG A 190 -9.94 5.05 -19.35
N LEU A 191 -9.48 5.59 -18.23
CA LEU A 191 -8.44 4.99 -17.40
C LEU A 191 -9.11 4.30 -16.20
N ALA A 192 -8.88 3.00 -16.04
CA ALA A 192 -9.35 2.22 -14.91
C ALA A 192 -8.15 1.75 -14.10
N VAL A 193 -7.89 2.43 -12.98
CA VAL A 193 -6.79 2.10 -12.07
C VAL A 193 -7.23 0.97 -11.14
N SER A 194 -6.35 -0.02 -10.91
CA SER A 194 -6.61 -1.14 -10.02
C SER A 194 -6.67 -0.69 -8.55
N SER A 195 -7.29 -1.50 -7.68
CA SER A 195 -7.29 -1.19 -6.23
C SER A 195 -5.89 -1.21 -5.63
N LEU A 196 -5.02 -2.10 -6.11
CA LEU A 196 -3.65 -2.23 -5.62
C LEU A 196 -2.82 -0.97 -5.91
N GLU A 197 -2.91 -0.43 -7.12
CA GLU A 197 -2.24 0.82 -7.51
C GLU A 197 -2.76 2.01 -6.71
N LYS A 198 -4.09 2.08 -6.47
CA LYS A 198 -4.68 3.11 -5.60
C LYS A 198 -4.13 3.02 -4.19
N ASP A 199 -4.11 1.82 -3.60
CA ASP A 199 -3.60 1.62 -2.24
C ASP A 199 -2.10 1.95 -2.16
N LYS A 200 -1.31 1.61 -3.20
CA LYS A 200 0.12 1.94 -3.28
C LYS A 200 0.32 3.45 -3.32
N LEU A 201 -0.41 4.17 -4.20
CA LEU A 201 -0.37 5.63 -4.29
C LEU A 201 -0.74 6.27 -2.94
N VAL A 202 -1.80 5.78 -2.29
CA VAL A 202 -2.24 6.31 -0.99
C VAL A 202 -1.21 6.04 0.11
N ALA A 203 -0.58 4.87 0.14
CA ALA A 203 0.44 4.58 1.14
C ALA A 203 1.66 5.51 0.99
N HIS A 204 2.11 5.73 -0.25
CA HIS A 204 3.26 6.58 -0.53
C HIS A 204 2.97 8.06 -0.32
N LEU A 205 1.77 8.55 -0.70
CA LEU A 205 1.39 9.94 -0.45
C LEU A 205 1.26 10.23 1.05
N LEU A 206 0.73 9.28 1.84
CA LEU A 206 0.62 9.46 3.29
C LEU A 206 2.00 9.46 3.95
N ALA A 207 2.91 8.59 3.51
CA ALA A 207 4.29 8.59 3.99
C ALA A 207 5.01 9.91 3.68
N LEU A 208 4.92 10.40 2.45
CA LEU A 208 5.45 11.71 2.08
C LEU A 208 4.81 12.84 2.91
N GLY A 209 3.48 12.81 3.09
CA GLY A 209 2.76 13.76 3.92
C GLY A 209 3.25 13.79 5.36
N ILE A 210 3.48 12.62 5.97
CA ILE A 210 4.03 12.52 7.33
C ILE A 210 5.42 13.15 7.39
N THR A 211 6.31 12.83 6.45
CA THR A 211 7.68 13.35 6.40
C THR A 211 7.73 14.88 6.27
N LEU A 212 6.85 15.44 5.43
CA LEU A 212 6.75 16.89 5.21
C LEU A 212 6.06 17.62 6.38
N SER A 213 5.25 16.91 7.18
CA SER A 213 4.62 17.48 8.37
C SER A 213 5.65 17.92 9.41
N GLN A 214 5.46 19.10 10.01
CA GLN A 214 6.38 19.63 11.01
C GLN A 214 6.47 18.76 12.28
N THR A 215 5.38 18.06 12.60
CA THR A 215 5.24 17.24 13.80
C THR A 215 5.23 15.75 13.49
N CYS A 216 5.56 15.35 12.25
CA CYS A 216 5.41 13.97 11.77
C CYS A 216 4.00 13.41 12.04
N SER A 217 2.99 14.27 11.92
CA SER A 217 1.61 13.93 12.24
C SER A 217 0.64 14.40 11.19
N LEU A 218 -0.38 13.58 10.91
CA LEU A 218 -1.46 13.90 9.97
C LEU A 218 -2.82 13.81 10.69
N PRO A 219 -3.68 14.85 10.62
CA PRO A 219 -5.04 14.79 11.15
C PRO A 219 -5.92 13.86 10.30
N ILE A 220 -6.71 12.98 10.92
CA ILE A 220 -7.42 11.93 10.17
C ILE A 220 -8.55 12.51 9.33
N THR A 221 -9.35 13.43 9.88
CA THR A 221 -10.57 13.93 9.22
C THR A 221 -10.29 14.66 7.90
N PRO A 222 -9.36 15.63 7.84
CA PRO A 222 -9.11 16.35 6.59
C PRO A 222 -8.56 15.42 5.51
N TRP A 223 -7.63 14.52 5.87
CA TRP A 223 -7.05 13.56 4.94
C TRP A 223 -8.08 12.53 4.44
N GLN A 224 -9.01 12.11 5.30
CA GLN A 224 -10.14 11.28 4.91
C GLN A 224 -11.00 11.95 3.84
N ILE A 225 -11.31 13.24 4.02
CA ILE A 225 -12.11 14.03 3.07
C ILE A 225 -11.37 14.18 1.74
N ALA A 226 -10.09 14.57 1.78
CA ALA A 226 -9.28 14.77 0.59
C ALA A 226 -9.16 13.49 -0.27
N LEU A 227 -8.92 12.35 0.38
CA LEU A 227 -8.73 11.05 -0.29
C LEU A 227 -10.04 10.32 -0.62
N ARG A 228 -11.19 10.80 -0.12
CA ARG A 228 -12.50 10.16 -0.28
C ARG A 228 -12.52 8.70 0.19
N THR A 229 -11.74 8.39 1.24
CA THR A 229 -11.62 7.04 1.81
C THR A 229 -12.37 6.92 3.14
N SER A 230 -12.67 5.70 3.58
CA SER A 230 -13.21 5.50 4.93
C SER A 230 -12.15 5.73 6.01
N PRO A 231 -12.51 6.25 7.20
CA PRO A 231 -11.56 6.50 8.29
C PRO A 231 -10.83 5.22 8.73
N ARG A 232 -11.54 4.08 8.74
CA ARG A 232 -10.96 2.78 9.10
C ARG A 232 -9.89 2.34 8.12
N SER A 233 -10.06 2.61 6.82
CA SER A 233 -9.07 2.26 5.80
C SER A 233 -7.83 3.13 5.93
N LEU A 234 -8.04 4.44 6.11
CA LEU A 234 -6.97 5.42 6.30
C LEU A 234 -6.15 5.10 7.57
N GLU A 235 -6.82 4.83 8.69
CA GLU A 235 -6.18 4.43 9.95
C GLU A 235 -5.37 3.15 9.81
N LYS A 236 -5.90 2.12 9.12
CA LYS A 236 -5.15 0.88 8.87
C LYS A 236 -3.88 1.14 8.07
N MET A 237 -3.95 2.00 7.06
CA MET A 237 -2.78 2.33 6.24
C MET A 237 -1.73 3.11 7.02
N LEU A 238 -2.16 4.11 7.81
CA LEU A 238 -1.28 4.89 8.69
C LEU A 238 -0.63 4.01 9.77
N VAL A 239 -1.37 3.07 10.36
CA VAL A 239 -0.81 2.07 11.29
C VAL A 239 0.18 1.15 10.58
N GLY A 240 -0.10 0.75 9.33
CA GLY A 240 0.82 -0.01 8.49
C GLY A 240 2.14 0.72 8.23
N LEU A 241 2.09 2.05 8.08
CA LEU A 241 3.26 2.91 7.97
C LEU A 241 4.02 3.10 9.29
N GLY A 242 3.54 2.54 10.40
CA GLY A 242 4.14 2.68 11.73
C GLY A 242 3.63 3.85 12.56
N CYS A 243 2.53 4.51 12.15
CA CYS A 243 1.95 5.57 12.96
C CYS A 243 1.10 5.03 14.12
N GLU A 244 1.12 5.76 15.22
CA GLU A 244 0.17 5.59 16.31
C GLU A 244 -1.00 6.56 16.14
N ILE A 245 -2.23 6.07 16.35
CA ILE A 245 -3.43 6.90 16.31
C ILE A 245 -3.66 7.51 17.68
N VAL A 246 -3.54 8.84 17.76
CA VAL A 246 -3.63 9.62 19.00
C VAL A 246 -4.86 10.54 18.95
N GLN A 247 -5.49 10.76 20.10
CA GLN A 247 -6.56 11.75 20.23
C GLN A 247 -5.95 13.14 20.33
N CYS A 248 -6.41 14.07 19.48
CA CYS A 248 -5.95 15.45 19.49
C CYS A 248 -6.38 16.14 20.79
N ASN A 249 -5.52 17.02 21.31
CA ASN A 249 -5.94 17.95 22.36
C ASN A 249 -6.89 19.02 21.78
N VAL A 250 -7.50 19.84 22.65
CA VAL A 250 -8.51 20.83 22.22
C VAL A 250 -7.94 21.82 21.18
N GLU A 251 -6.70 22.26 21.37
CA GLU A 251 -6.04 23.23 20.49
C GLU A 251 -5.68 22.65 19.12
N GLU A 252 -5.13 21.44 19.08
CA GLU A 252 -4.83 20.70 17.87
C GLU A 252 -6.11 20.36 17.11
N ALA A 253 -7.17 19.97 17.83
CA ALA A 253 -8.46 19.66 17.23
C ALA A 253 -9.10 20.89 16.58
N ALA A 254 -9.01 22.06 17.23
CA ALA A 254 -9.49 23.31 16.67
C ALA A 254 -8.68 23.73 15.43
N ARG A 255 -7.35 23.57 15.46
CA ARG A 255 -6.45 23.95 14.36
C ARG A 255 -6.56 23.04 13.13
N THR A 256 -6.72 21.75 13.37
CA THR A 256 -6.68 20.72 12.32
C THR A 256 -8.07 20.22 11.93
N GLU A 257 -9.12 20.73 12.57
CA GLU A 257 -10.51 20.30 12.37
C GLU A 257 -10.68 18.77 12.54
N SER A 258 -9.89 18.17 13.44
CA SER A 258 -9.87 16.73 13.64
C SER A 258 -9.65 16.33 15.08
N LEU A 259 -10.47 15.39 15.57
CA LEU A 259 -10.36 14.83 16.92
C LEU A 259 -9.24 13.80 17.06
N ARG A 260 -8.70 13.30 15.94
CA ARG A 260 -7.70 12.22 15.93
C ARG A 260 -6.63 12.51 14.89
N ALA A 261 -5.39 12.20 15.22
CA ALA A 261 -4.25 12.33 14.32
C ALA A 261 -3.39 11.06 14.36
N ALA A 262 -2.80 10.71 13.23
CA ALA A 262 -1.76 9.71 13.17
C ALA A 262 -0.40 10.38 13.39
N ARG A 263 0.42 9.84 14.29
CA ARG A 263 1.77 10.35 14.59
C ARG A 263 2.79 9.26 14.36
N LEU A 264 3.84 9.57 13.59
CA LEU A 264 4.97 8.67 13.42
C LEU A 264 5.99 8.94 14.53
N LEU A 265 6.25 7.93 15.36
CA LEU A 265 7.18 8.03 16.49
C LEU A 265 8.44 7.19 16.27
N ARG A 266 8.30 6.03 15.61
CA ARG A 266 9.37 5.05 15.40
C ARG A 266 9.11 4.29 14.09
N PRO A 267 10.14 3.67 13.50
CA PRO A 267 9.94 2.76 12.37
C PRO A 267 8.93 1.66 12.73
N PRO A 268 8.13 1.17 11.76
CA PRO A 268 7.22 0.06 12.00
C PRO A 268 8.01 -1.15 12.53
N SER A 269 7.72 -1.57 13.76
CA SER A 269 8.32 -2.76 14.35
C SER A 269 7.81 -4.01 13.64
N LYS A 270 8.70 -4.96 13.37
CA LYS A 270 8.33 -6.30 12.85
C LYS A 270 7.56 -7.14 13.89
N GLU A 271 7.41 -6.64 15.12
CA GLU A 271 6.65 -7.29 16.18
C GLU A 271 5.16 -6.96 16.07
N VAL A 272 4.33 -8.00 15.99
CA VAL A 272 2.87 -7.88 16.03
C VAL A 272 2.46 -7.11 17.29
N PRO A 273 1.63 -6.06 17.20
CA PRO A 273 1.21 -5.32 18.38
C PRO A 273 0.52 -6.28 19.34
N LYS A 274 1.11 -6.48 20.53
CA LYS A 274 0.48 -7.24 21.61
C LYS A 274 -0.86 -6.58 21.90
N SER A 275 -1.95 -7.26 21.56
CA SER A 275 -3.29 -6.77 21.86
C SER A 275 -3.35 -6.39 23.34
N ARG A 276 -3.51 -5.12 23.66
CA ARG A 276 -3.78 -4.70 25.04
C ARG A 276 -5.10 -5.36 25.43
N LYS A 277 -5.02 -6.43 26.24
CA LYS A 277 -6.20 -7.04 26.85
C LYS A 277 -6.95 -5.94 27.59
N ARG A 278 -8.16 -5.59 27.10
CA ARG A 278 -9.10 -4.78 27.87
C ARG A 278 -9.32 -5.51 29.20
N ARG A 279 -8.88 -4.90 30.31
CA ARG A 279 -9.37 -5.29 31.64
C ARG A 279 -10.87 -5.01 31.64
N ARG A 280 -11.66 -6.06 31.81
CA ARG A 280 -13.08 -5.97 32.17
C ARG A 280 -13.19 -5.47 33.60
#